data_AF-A0A4Q5SCW5-F1
#
_entry.id   AF-A0A4Q5SCW5-F1
#
_cell.length_a   1.000
_cell.length_b   1.000
_cell.length_c   1.000
_cell.angle_alpha   90.00
_cell.angle_beta   90.00
_cell.angle_gamma   90.00
#
_symmetry.space_group_name_H-M   'P 1'
#
loop_
_entity.id
_entity.type
_entity.pdbx_description
1 polymer ?
#
loop_
_entity_poly.entity_id
_entity_poly.type
_entity_poly.pdbx_seq_one_letter_code
_entity_poly.pdbx_strand_id
1 'polypeptide(L)'
;MKKLIAASILALAIAAVPTNAANPPFDTPAPIAYLEDLSSGAVLYAKDADRRIPPASMAKMMTVYVAFDLIKQGKLKLDQQIEVQPETWKKWHSQGSTMFLAVGEKPTVED
;
A
#
# COMPACT_ATOMS: atom_id res chain seq x y z
N MET A 1 2.57 -26.27 57.88
CA MET A 1 3.17 -24.93 57.62
C MET A 1 4.01 -24.88 56.34
N LYS A 2 5.03 -25.75 56.16
CA LYS A 2 5.89 -25.75 54.95
C LYS A 2 5.14 -25.98 53.62
N LYS A 3 4.11 -26.83 53.60
CA LYS A 3 3.26 -27.08 52.41
C LYS A 3 2.36 -25.88 52.03
N LEU A 4 1.97 -25.07 53.01
CA LEU A 4 1.16 -23.87 52.78
C LEU A 4 2.01 -22.73 52.20
N ILE A 5 3.26 -22.60 52.67
CA ILE A 5 4.22 -21.62 52.14
C ILE A 5 4.61 -21.95 50.69
N ALA A 6 4.85 -23.23 50.39
CA ALA A 6 5.14 -23.68 49.02
C ALA A 6 3.97 -23.45 48.05
N ALA A 7 2.73 -23.65 48.51
CA ALA A 7 1.52 -23.39 47.71
C ALA A 7 1.31 -21.89 47.42
N SER A 8 1.59 -21.02 48.40
CA SER A 8 1.51 -19.56 48.21
C SER A 8 2.59 -19.02 47.29
N ILE A 9 3.80 -19.57 47.30
CA ILE A 9 4.89 -19.17 46.39
C ILE A 9 4.57 -19.59 44.95
N LEU A 10 3.98 -20.77 44.76
CA LEU A 10 3.57 -21.25 43.44
C LEU A 10 2.40 -20.43 42.87
N ALA A 11 1.45 -20.02 43.71
CA ALA A 11 0.35 -19.14 43.30
C ALA A 11 0.84 -17.74 42.89
N LEU A 12 1.87 -17.21 43.57
CA LEU A 12 2.46 -15.91 43.23
C LEU A 12 3.27 -15.95 41.93
N ALA A 13 3.90 -17.09 41.61
CA ALA A 13 4.62 -17.28 40.36
C ALA A 13 3.70 -17.35 39.12
N ILE A 14 2.47 -17.86 39.29
CA ILE A 14 1.45 -17.92 38.22
C ILE A 14 0.80 -16.53 37.99
N ALA A 15 0.78 -15.65 38.99
CA ALA A 15 0.25 -14.30 38.85
C ALA A 15 1.23 -13.32 38.16
N ALA A 16 2.52 -13.66 38.07
CA ALA A 16 3.57 -12.81 37.52
C ALA A 16 3.86 -13.08 36.03
N VAL A 17 3.09 -13.94 35.36
CA VAL A 17 3.25 -14.15 33.93
C VAL A 17 2.73 -12.90 33.22
N PRO A 18 3.57 -12.19 32.43
CA PRO A 18 3.09 -11.05 31.67
C PRO A 18 1.99 -11.54 30.73
N THR A 19 0.75 -11.12 31.00
CA THR A 19 -0.33 -11.26 30.05
C THR A 19 -0.06 -10.25 28.95
N ASN A 20 0.53 -10.71 27.84
CA ASN A 20 0.48 -9.95 26.59
C ASN A 20 -1.00 -9.77 26.26
N ALA A 21 -1.55 -8.59 26.57
CA ALA A 21 -2.84 -8.19 26.07
C ALA A 21 -2.72 -8.22 24.54
N ALA A 22 -3.25 -9.28 23.93
CA ALA A 22 -3.38 -9.33 22.49
C ALA A 22 -4.20 -8.11 22.09
N ASN A 23 -3.69 -7.29 21.16
CA ASN A 23 -4.48 -6.23 20.57
C ASN A 23 -5.81 -6.84 20.09
N PRO A 24 -6.95 -6.19 20.33
CA PRO A 24 -8.23 -6.70 19.85
C PRO A 24 -8.08 -6.98 18.35
N PRO A 25 -8.55 -8.15 17.87
CA PRO A 25 -8.40 -8.50 16.46
C PRO A 25 -9.06 -7.40 15.63
N PHE A 26 -8.26 -6.70 14.82
CA PHE A 26 -8.79 -5.78 13.83
C PHE A 26 -9.47 -6.61 12.76
N ASP A 27 -10.80 -6.54 12.69
CA ASP A 27 -11.57 -7.20 11.65
C ASP A 27 -12.17 -6.15 10.72
N THR A 28 -12.04 -6.41 9.42
CA THR A 28 -12.50 -5.53 8.35
C THR A 28 -13.34 -6.34 7.37
N PRO A 29 -14.44 -5.78 6.85
CA PRO A 29 -15.22 -6.43 5.80
C PRO A 29 -14.42 -6.58 4.49
N ALA A 30 -13.27 -5.90 4.35
CA ALA A 30 -12.39 -6.08 3.20
C ALA A 30 -11.93 -7.54 3.10
N PRO A 31 -12.08 -8.17 1.91
CA PRO A 31 -11.66 -9.56 1.72
C PRO A 31 -10.13 -9.70 1.66
N ILE A 32 -9.43 -8.61 1.36
CA ILE A 32 -7.97 -8.53 1.32
C ILE A 32 -7.56 -7.23 2.02
N ALA A 33 -6.57 -7.30 2.90
CA ALA A 33 -6.01 -6.13 3.56
C ALA A 33 -4.57 -6.39 3.99
N TYR A 34 -3.76 -5.33 3.96
CA TYR A 34 -2.37 -5.38 4.39
C TYR A 34 -2.01 -4.02 5.00
N LEU A 35 -1.36 -4.05 6.16
CA LEU A 35 -0.90 -2.87 6.88
C LEU A 35 0.53 -3.13 7.35
N GLU A 36 1.44 -2.25 6.95
CA GLU A 36 2.84 -2.31 7.30
C GLU A 36 3.30 -0.96 7.83
N ASP A 37 4.06 -0.99 8.92
CA ASP A 37 4.81 0.18 9.37
C ASP A 37 6.07 0.32 8.52
N LEU A 38 6.07 1.31 7.62
CA LEU A 38 7.17 1.56 6.70
C LEU A 38 8.48 1.96 7.40
N SER A 39 8.44 2.39 8.67
CA SER A 39 9.65 2.76 9.42
C SER A 39 10.41 1.55 9.97
N SER A 40 9.69 0.49 10.35
CA SER A 40 10.25 -0.72 10.94
C SER A 40 10.18 -1.94 10.04
N GLY A 41 9.36 -1.90 8.98
CA GLY A 41 8.99 -3.06 8.17
C GLY A 41 8.06 -4.04 8.90
N ALA A 42 7.51 -3.65 10.06
CA ALA A 42 6.63 -4.52 10.81
C ALA A 42 5.26 -4.64 10.13
N VAL A 43 4.87 -5.87 9.78
CA VAL A 43 3.51 -6.17 9.33
C VAL A 43 2.58 -6.12 10.53
N LEU A 44 1.72 -5.10 10.57
CA LEU A 44 0.78 -4.89 11.66
C LEU A 44 -0.52 -5.66 11.44
N TYR A 45 -0.87 -5.91 10.18
CA TYR A 45 -2.07 -6.67 9.81
C TYR A 45 -1.95 -7.24 8.39
N ALA A 46 -2.38 -8.48 8.19
CA ALA A 46 -2.45 -9.13 6.88
C ALA A 46 -3.66 -10.07 6.82
N LYS A 47 -4.48 -9.91 5.77
CA LYS A 47 -5.66 -10.74 5.46
C LYS A 47 -5.63 -11.03 3.96
N ASP A 48 -5.43 -12.29 3.57
CA ASP A 48 -5.30 -12.74 2.18
C ASP A 48 -4.35 -11.88 1.32
N ALA A 49 -3.28 -11.33 1.91
CA ALA A 49 -2.46 -10.28 1.29
C ALA A 49 -1.80 -10.72 -0.03
N ASP A 50 -1.45 -12.01 -0.17
CA ASP A 50 -0.81 -12.56 -1.37
C ASP A 50 -1.81 -13.01 -2.46
N ARG A 51 -3.12 -12.86 -2.22
CA ARG A 51 -4.15 -13.28 -3.18
C ARG A 51 -4.06 -12.41 -4.43
N ARG A 52 -3.80 -13.03 -5.59
CA ARG A 52 -3.78 -12.33 -6.87
C ARG A 52 -5.16 -11.76 -7.21
N ILE A 53 -5.19 -10.46 -7.51
CA ILE A 53 -6.39 -9.74 -7.95
C ILE A 53 -6.05 -8.81 -9.12
N PRO A 54 -7.02 -8.50 -10.00
CA PRO A 54 -6.87 -7.39 -10.93
C PRO A 54 -6.69 -6.07 -10.15
N PRO A 55 -5.60 -5.32 -10.38
CA PRO A 55 -5.30 -4.11 -9.59
C PRO A 55 -6.22 -2.91 -9.90
N ALA A 56 -7.02 -2.99 -10.98
CA ALA A 56 -7.81 -1.87 -11.48
C ALA A 56 -6.97 -0.58 -11.56
N SER A 57 -7.48 0.56 -11.08
CA SER A 57 -6.76 1.82 -11.09
C SER A 57 -5.45 1.81 -10.28
N MET A 58 -5.23 0.87 -9.35
CA MET A 58 -3.95 0.75 -8.63
C MET A 58 -2.80 0.39 -9.56
N ALA A 59 -3.06 -0.15 -10.77
CA ALA A 59 -2.03 -0.37 -11.78
C ALA A 59 -1.23 0.92 -12.10
N LYS A 60 -1.85 2.10 -11.96
CA LYS A 60 -1.21 3.40 -12.16
C LYS A 60 -0.03 3.64 -11.22
N MET A 61 0.02 2.99 -10.05
CA MET A 61 1.17 3.08 -9.14
C MET A 61 2.46 2.60 -9.82
N MET A 62 2.39 1.51 -10.60
CA MET A 62 3.55 1.03 -11.37
C MET A 62 3.86 1.96 -12.54
N THR A 63 2.84 2.55 -13.19
CA THR A 63 3.06 3.55 -14.25
C THR A 63 3.85 4.75 -13.74
N VAL A 64 3.45 5.30 -12.59
CA VAL A 64 4.14 6.43 -11.95
C VAL A 64 5.54 6.02 -11.46
N TYR A 65 5.70 4.81 -10.91
CA TYR A 65 7.01 4.29 -10.52
C TYR A 65 8.01 4.29 -11.70
N VAL A 66 7.58 3.82 -12.87
CA VAL A 66 8.41 3.86 -14.09
C VAL A 66 8.71 5.29 -14.53
N ALA A 67 7.72 6.20 -14.48
CA ALA A 67 7.95 7.60 -14.82
C ALA A 67 9.01 8.25 -13.91
N PHE A 68 8.94 8.02 -12.60
CA PHE A 68 9.94 8.52 -11.65
C PHE A 68 11.31 7.89 -11.85
N ASP A 69 11.40 6.61 -12.19
CA ASP A 69 12.67 5.96 -12.54
C ASP A 69 13.31 6.60 -13.79
N LEU A 70 12.51 6.89 -14.82
CA LEU A 70 12.98 7.60 -16.02
C LEU A 70 13.44 9.03 -15.72
N ILE A 71 12.73 9.74 -14.83
CA ILE A 71 13.12 11.09 -14.37
C ILE A 71 14.45 11.01 -13.61
N LYS A 72 14.58 10.07 -12.68
CA LYS A 72 15.82 9.85 -11.92
C LYS A 72 17.01 9.52 -12.82
N GLN A 73 16.78 8.80 -13.92
CA GLN A 73 17.79 8.47 -14.93
C GLN A 73 18.07 9.64 -15.91
N GLY A 74 17.36 10.76 -15.80
CA GLY A 74 17.48 11.90 -16.73
C GLY A 74 16.92 11.62 -18.13
N LYS A 75 16.16 10.53 -18.31
CA LYS A 75 15.54 10.13 -19.59
C LYS A 75 14.20 10.83 -19.83
N LEU A 76 13.59 11.35 -18.78
CA LEU A 76 12.35 12.11 -18.80
C LEU A 76 12.55 13.37 -17.95
N LYS A 77 12.04 14.52 -18.40
CA LYS A 77 12.13 15.78 -17.65
C LYS A 77 10.74 16.29 -17.35
N LEU A 78 10.57 16.92 -16.18
CA LEU A 78 9.26 17.44 -15.75
C LEU A 78 8.71 18.49 -16.72
N ASP A 79 9.56 19.38 -17.22
CA ASP A 79 9.22 20.42 -18.19
C ASP A 79 9.10 19.93 -19.64
N GLN A 80 9.33 18.64 -19.89
CA GLN A 80 9.22 18.07 -21.23
C GLN A 80 7.77 18.04 -21.67
N GLN A 81 7.46 18.69 -22.78
CA GLN A 81 6.14 18.64 -23.39
C GLN A 81 5.93 17.34 -24.18
N ILE A 82 4.78 16.71 -24.03
CA ILE A 82 4.38 15.51 -24.77
C ILE A 82 3.10 15.80 -25.53
N GLU A 83 3.16 15.74 -26.86
CA GLU A 83 2.01 16.00 -27.72
C GLU A 83 1.01 14.84 -27.70
N VAL A 84 -0.27 15.17 -27.49
CA VAL A 84 -1.38 14.23 -27.59
C VAL A 84 -1.68 13.94 -29.05
N GLN A 85 -1.11 12.83 -29.53
CA GLN A 85 -1.29 12.41 -30.91
C GLN A 85 -2.75 12.05 -31.25
N PRO A 86 -3.25 12.36 -32.46
CA PRO A 86 -4.64 12.07 -32.85
C PRO A 86 -5.05 10.60 -32.68
N GLU A 87 -4.15 9.66 -32.96
CA GLU A 87 -4.39 8.22 -32.81
C GLU A 87 -4.49 7.79 -31.34
N THR A 88 -3.68 8.40 -30.46
CA THR A 88 -3.75 8.18 -29.01
C THR A 88 -5.06 8.72 -28.46
N TRP A 89 -5.41 9.96 -28.83
CA TRP A 89 -6.67 10.57 -28.42
C TRP A 89 -7.86 9.71 -28.86
N LYS A 90 -7.95 9.35 -30.15
CA LYS A 90 -9.02 8.51 -30.71
C LYS A 90 -9.20 7.19 -29.94
N LYS A 91 -8.10 6.60 -29.47
CA LYS A 91 -8.14 5.35 -28.73
C LYS A 91 -8.58 5.51 -27.27
N TRP A 92 -8.25 6.64 -26.62
CA TRP A 92 -8.31 6.75 -25.16
C TRP A 92 -9.19 7.88 -24.59
N HIS A 93 -9.64 8.86 -25.39
CA HIS A 93 -10.28 10.10 -24.89
C HIS A 93 -11.54 9.92 -24.02
N SER A 94 -12.17 8.75 -24.01
CA SER A 94 -13.33 8.43 -23.17
C SER A 94 -13.27 7.01 -22.61
N GLN A 95 -12.06 6.49 -22.40
CA GLN A 95 -11.83 5.16 -21.83
C GLN A 95 -11.44 5.29 -20.34
N GLY A 96 -12.41 5.14 -19.45
CA GLY A 96 -12.21 5.29 -18.00
C GLY A 96 -12.00 6.75 -17.58
N SER A 97 -11.32 6.98 -16.45
CA SER A 97 -10.95 8.32 -15.99
C SER A 97 -9.81 8.89 -16.83
N THR A 98 -9.98 10.09 -17.35
CA THR A 98 -9.01 10.79 -18.21
C THR A 98 -8.71 12.19 -17.67
N MET A 99 -7.67 12.83 -18.21
CA MET A 99 -7.33 14.24 -17.95
C MET A 99 -8.04 15.24 -18.88
N PHE A 100 -8.93 14.74 -19.76
CA PHE A 100 -9.68 15.55 -20.73
C PHE A 100 -8.83 16.34 -21.75
N LEU A 101 -7.61 15.88 -22.02
CA LEU A 101 -6.71 16.51 -23.00
C LEU A 101 -7.29 16.50 -24.43
N ALA A 102 -7.05 17.57 -25.17
CA ALA A 102 -7.43 17.74 -26.56
C ALA A 102 -6.36 17.20 -27.52
N VAL A 103 -6.75 16.96 -28.77
CA VAL A 103 -5.81 16.57 -29.84
C VAL A 103 -4.81 17.71 -30.09
N GLY A 104 -3.52 17.39 -30.14
CA GLY A 104 -2.45 18.37 -30.34
C GLY A 104 -2.09 19.20 -29.10
N GLU A 105 -2.79 18.99 -27.98
CA GLU A 105 -2.39 19.55 -26.69
C GLU A 105 -1.02 19.02 -26.27
N LYS A 106 -0.24 19.84 -25.57
CA LYS A 106 1.16 19.56 -25.20
C LYS A 106 1.37 19.76 -23.69
N PRO A 107 0.74 18.94 -22.84
CA PRO A 107 1.02 18.97 -21.40
C PRO A 107 2.51 18.70 -21.17
N THR A 108 3.03 19.25 -20.08
CA THR A 108 4.33 18.86 -19.56
C THR A 108 4.22 17.48 -18.89
N VAL A 109 5.36 16.87 -18.53
CA VAL A 109 5.35 15.61 -17.76
C VAL A 109 4.84 15.83 -16.34
N GLU A 110 4.94 17.06 -15.83
CA GLU A 110 4.46 17.44 -14.50
C GLU A 110 2.94 17.62 -14.43
N ASP A 111 2.30 18.03 -15.53
CA ASP A 111 0.83 18.20 -15.64
C ASP A 111 0.08 16.85 -15.63
#